data_AF-A0ABD0T1G0-F1
#
_entry.id   AF-A0ABD0T1G0-F1
#
_cell.length_a   1.000
_cell.length_b   1.000
_cell.length_c   1.000
_cell.angle_alpha   90.00
_cell.angle_beta   90.00
_cell.angle_gamma   90.00
#
_symmetry.space_group_name_H-M   'P 1'
#
loop_
_entity.id
_entity.type
_entity.pdbx_description
1 polymer ?
#
loop_
_entity_poly.entity_id
_entity_poly.type
_entity_poly.pdbx_seq_one_letter_code
_entity_poly.pdbx_strand_id
1 'polypeptide(L)'
;MSRREVRVERGEYPVAPMPPPSKCAKVLYYTWRLCSVVFSHFVMISLVVAYCILGAVTFERLEAQYEREVKMNISRIRENTTQSMWLMTTRVPLLNQSNWTSGAVDMLKDFENSILLEMKVRGWDGNESTDHIQWTFTGALFYSIIVITTIAGSEAHTRLTTIIFTHTISTRRSNMRSDAD
;
A
#
# COMPACT_ATOMS: atom_id res chain seq x y z
N MET A 1 -6.57 11.41 -87.50
CA MET A 1 -5.45 10.97 -86.64
C MET A 1 -6.01 10.21 -85.45
N SER A 2 -6.05 8.88 -85.54
CA SER A 2 -6.54 8.04 -84.44
C SER A 2 -5.35 7.52 -83.64
N ARG A 3 -5.24 8.00 -82.41
CA ARG A 3 -4.19 7.72 -81.43
C ARG A 3 -4.26 6.22 -81.09
N ARG A 4 -3.24 5.45 -81.49
CA ARG A 4 -3.09 4.05 -81.06
C ARG A 4 -2.82 4.05 -79.55
N GLU A 5 -3.80 3.65 -78.77
CA GLU A 5 -3.62 3.35 -77.36
C GLU A 5 -2.71 2.12 -77.25
N VAL A 6 -1.49 2.33 -76.78
CA VAL A 6 -0.59 1.24 -76.38
C VAL A 6 -1.19 0.64 -75.11
N ARG A 7 -1.93 -0.44 -75.26
CA ARG A 7 -2.37 -1.28 -74.15
C ARG A 7 -1.10 -1.86 -73.51
N VAL A 8 -0.66 -1.24 -72.41
CA VAL A 8 0.34 -1.83 -71.52
C VAL A 8 -0.28 -3.10 -70.96
N GLU A 9 0.08 -4.24 -71.53
CA GLU A 9 -0.13 -5.54 -70.89
C GLU A 9 0.55 -5.48 -69.53
N ARG A 10 -0.25 -5.38 -68.47
CA ARG A 10 0.20 -5.64 -67.11
C ARG A 10 0.62 -7.10 -67.13
N GLY A 11 1.91 -7.35 -67.32
CA GLY A 11 2.49 -8.68 -67.21
C GLY A 11 2.08 -9.24 -65.86
N GLU A 12 1.16 -10.20 -65.90
CA GLU A 12 0.76 -10.99 -64.75
C GLU A 12 2.03 -11.77 -64.36
N TYR A 13 2.81 -11.23 -63.43
CA TYR A 13 3.93 -11.98 -62.88
C TYR A 13 3.31 -13.23 -62.27
N PRO A 14 3.72 -14.45 -62.71
CA PRO A 14 3.22 -15.65 -62.08
C PRO A 14 3.59 -15.54 -60.60
N VAL A 15 2.57 -15.47 -59.74
CA VAL A 15 2.74 -15.58 -58.30
C VAL A 15 3.29 -16.98 -58.09
N ALA A 16 4.62 -17.11 -58.02
CA ALA A 16 5.27 -18.35 -57.71
C ALA A 16 4.64 -18.87 -56.41
N PRO A 17 4.12 -20.11 -56.37
CA PRO A 17 3.58 -20.66 -55.14
C PRO A 17 4.71 -20.62 -54.12
N MET A 18 4.50 -19.90 -53.01
CA MET A 18 5.49 -19.81 -51.94
C MET A 18 5.97 -21.22 -51.62
N PRO A 19 7.30 -21.48 -51.58
CA PRO A 19 7.82 -22.81 -51.35
C PRO A 19 7.15 -23.40 -50.11
N PRO A 20 6.65 -24.65 -50.16
CA PRO A 20 5.91 -25.24 -49.07
C PRO A 20 6.78 -25.14 -47.81
N PRO A 21 6.29 -24.49 -46.73
CA PRO A 21 7.15 -24.17 -45.61
C PRO A 21 7.76 -25.45 -45.08
N SER A 22 9.09 -25.48 -45.04
CA SER A 22 9.85 -26.62 -44.53
C SER A 22 9.37 -26.95 -43.12
N LYS A 23 9.49 -28.22 -42.71
CA LYS A 23 9.10 -28.63 -41.36
C LYS A 23 9.82 -27.76 -40.31
N CYS A 24 11.06 -27.38 -40.56
CA CYS A 24 11.81 -26.38 -39.78
C CYS A 24 11.18 -24.98 -39.79
N ALA A 25 10.73 -24.46 -40.93
CA ALA A 25 10.07 -23.15 -40.99
C ALA A 25 8.74 -23.14 -40.23
N LYS A 26 7.99 -24.26 -40.26
CA LYS A 26 6.78 -24.44 -39.45
C LYS A 26 7.13 -24.45 -37.96
N VAL A 27 8.13 -25.24 -37.55
CA VAL A 27 8.58 -25.32 -36.14
C VAL A 27 9.07 -23.96 -35.66
N LEU A 28 9.91 -23.26 -36.42
CA LEU A 28 10.39 -21.91 -36.10
C LEU A 28 9.22 -20.92 -35.99
N TYR A 29 8.27 -20.96 -36.91
CA TYR A 29 7.06 -20.13 -36.84
C TYR A 29 6.22 -20.41 -35.59
N TYR A 30 6.01 -21.68 -35.22
CA TYR A 30 5.30 -22.03 -33.99
C TYR A 30 6.07 -21.62 -32.74
N THR A 31 7.39 -21.83 -32.68
CA THR A 31 8.22 -21.40 -31.54
C THR A 31 8.23 -19.89 -31.38
N TRP A 32 8.39 -19.12 -32.45
CA TRP A 32 8.35 -17.65 -32.43
C TRP A 32 6.97 -17.12 -32.01
N ARG A 33 5.89 -17.77 -32.49
CA ARG A 33 4.52 -17.43 -32.09
C ARG A 33 4.26 -17.73 -30.62
N LEU A 34 4.75 -18.86 -30.09
CA LEU A 34 4.67 -19.19 -28.67
C LEU A 34 5.49 -18.21 -27.81
N CYS A 35 6.74 -17.92 -28.20
CA CYS A 35 7.58 -16.93 -27.53
C CYS A 35 6.91 -15.55 -27.48
N SER A 36 6.28 -15.10 -28.57
CA SER A 36 5.59 -13.81 -28.63
C SER A 36 4.38 -13.73 -27.68
N VAL A 37 3.58 -14.79 -27.59
CA VAL A 37 2.42 -14.85 -26.68
C VAL A 37 2.86 -14.90 -25.22
N VAL A 38 3.86 -15.72 -24.92
CA VAL A 38 4.41 -15.89 -23.58
C VAL A 38 5.11 -14.62 -23.11
N PHE A 39 5.91 -13.99 -23.97
CA PHE A 39 6.52 -12.69 -23.71
C PHE A 39 5.47 -11.61 -23.40
N SER A 40 4.39 -11.54 -24.17
CA SER A 40 3.30 -10.60 -23.91
C SER A 40 2.67 -10.81 -22.52
N HIS A 41 2.37 -12.06 -22.15
CA HIS A 41 1.83 -12.36 -20.82
C HIS A 41 2.83 -12.01 -19.70
N PHE A 42 4.11 -12.37 -19.86
CA PHE A 42 5.13 -12.04 -18.87
C PHE A 42 5.35 -10.54 -18.70
N VAL A 43 5.35 -9.78 -19.81
CA VAL A 43 5.49 -8.32 -19.78
C VAL A 43 4.30 -7.69 -19.06
N MET A 44 3.07 -8.12 -19.34
CA MET A 44 1.88 -7.58 -18.67
C MET A 44 1.89 -7.89 -17.17
N ILE A 45 2.23 -9.11 -16.77
CA ILE A 45 2.33 -9.48 -15.34
C ILE A 45 3.46 -8.70 -14.65
N SER A 46 4.63 -8.62 -15.28
CA SER A 46 5.78 -7.90 -14.72
C SER A 46 5.49 -6.40 -14.55
N LEU A 47 4.80 -5.77 -15.50
CA LEU A 47 4.39 -4.37 -15.42
C LEU A 47 3.46 -4.13 -14.22
N VAL A 48 2.48 -5.01 -13.99
CA VAL A 48 1.58 -4.91 -12.83
C VAL A 48 2.35 -5.08 -11.53
N VAL A 49 3.25 -6.06 -11.43
CA VAL A 49 4.08 -6.27 -10.23
C VAL A 49 4.97 -5.06 -9.97
N ALA A 50 5.62 -4.52 -11.00
CA ALA A 50 6.44 -3.31 -10.87
C ALA A 50 5.60 -2.13 -10.39
N TYR A 51 4.38 -1.97 -10.91
CA TYR A 51 3.46 -0.93 -10.48
C TYR A 51 3.00 -1.12 -9.02
N CYS A 52 2.77 -2.36 -8.57
CA CYS A 52 2.50 -2.66 -7.16
C CYS A 52 3.69 -2.31 -6.25
N ILE A 53 4.92 -2.58 -6.67
CA ILE A 53 6.13 -2.26 -5.90
C ILE A 53 6.31 -0.74 -5.82
N LEU A 54 6.10 -0.01 -6.93
CA LEU A 54 6.13 1.46 -6.95
C LEU A 54 5.07 2.04 -6.02
N GLY A 55 3.85 1.49 -6.04
CA GLY A 55 2.79 1.85 -5.09
C GLY A 55 3.21 1.59 -3.63
N ALA A 56 3.77 0.42 -3.35
CA ALA A 56 4.24 0.05 -2.02
C ALA A 56 5.26 1.04 -1.46
N VAL A 57 6.29 1.35 -2.25
CA VAL A 57 7.33 2.31 -1.84
C VAL A 57 6.74 3.70 -1.66
N THR A 58 5.83 4.11 -2.54
CA THR A 58 5.22 5.45 -2.47
C THR A 58 4.37 5.61 -1.21
N PHE A 59 3.45 4.66 -0.94
CA PHE A 59 2.58 4.72 0.22
C PHE A 59 3.35 4.54 1.53
N GLU A 60 4.34 3.65 1.57
CA GLU A 60 5.21 3.52 2.74
C GLU A 60 5.91 4.84 3.06
N ARG A 61 6.47 5.54 2.06
CA ARG A 61 7.15 6.81 2.30
C ARG A 61 6.22 7.93 2.74
N LEU A 62 5.02 8.00 2.17
CA LEU A 62 4.07 9.06 2.49
C LEU A 62 3.41 8.82 3.85
N GLU A 63 2.95 7.61 4.12
CA GLU A 63 2.12 7.32 5.29
C GLU A 63 2.93 6.90 6.51
N ALA A 64 4.07 6.21 6.35
CA ALA A 64 4.85 5.76 7.51
C ALA A 64 5.52 6.92 8.26
N GLN A 65 5.94 7.97 7.55
CA GLN A 65 6.48 9.17 8.20
C GLN A 65 5.40 9.88 9.01
N TYR A 66 4.22 10.06 8.41
CA TYR A 66 3.07 10.67 9.06
C TYR A 66 2.62 9.86 10.30
N GLU A 67 2.50 8.54 10.19
CA GLU A 67 2.14 7.65 11.31
C GLU A 67 3.15 7.76 12.46
N ARG A 68 4.45 7.80 12.14
CA ARG A 68 5.51 7.96 13.16
C ARG A 68 5.42 9.32 13.85
N GLU A 69 5.18 10.39 13.12
CA GLU A 69 5.04 11.74 13.69
C GLU A 69 3.84 11.84 14.64
N VAL A 70 2.69 11.29 14.26
CA VAL A 70 1.50 11.24 15.11
C VAL A 70 1.79 10.46 16.40
N LYS A 71 2.41 9.28 16.29
CA LYS A 71 2.78 8.46 17.46
C LYS A 71 3.76 9.18 18.41
N MET A 72 4.77 9.86 17.87
CA MET A 72 5.70 10.66 18.68
C MET A 72 5.01 11.85 19.36
N ASN A 73 4.11 12.54 18.65
CA ASN A 73 3.38 13.69 19.19
C ASN A 73 2.53 13.27 20.40
N ILE A 74 1.84 12.14 20.29
CA ILE A 74 0.99 11.61 21.35
C ILE A 74 1.81 11.16 22.56
N SER A 75 2.93 10.46 22.33
CA SER A 75 3.84 10.08 23.41
C SER A 75 4.37 11.32 24.16
N ARG A 76 4.72 12.39 23.44
CA ARG A 76 5.14 13.68 24.04
C ARG A 76 4.03 14.35 24.82
N ILE A 77 2.80 14.37 24.30
CA ILE A 77 1.65 14.95 25.02
C ILE A 77 1.44 14.21 26.34
N ARG A 78 1.47 12.87 26.33
CA ARG A 78 1.36 12.04 27.54
C ARG A 78 2.48 12.32 28.53
N GLU A 79 3.73 12.41 28.07
CA GLU A 79 4.88 12.70 28.93
C GLU A 79 4.77 14.08 29.57
N ASN A 80 4.43 15.12 28.80
CA ASN A 80 4.25 16.48 29.29
C ASN A 80 3.13 16.59 30.32
N THR A 81 1.98 15.93 30.08
CA THR A 81 0.88 15.88 31.04
C THR A 81 1.31 15.20 32.34
N THR A 82 1.99 14.06 32.24
CA THR A 82 2.47 13.31 33.41
C THR A 82 3.49 14.12 34.22
N GLN A 83 4.42 14.79 33.54
CA GLN A 83 5.40 15.69 34.17
C GLN A 83 4.72 16.89 34.84
N SER A 84 3.71 17.47 34.20
CA SER A 84 2.97 18.61 34.76
C SER A 84 2.18 18.21 36.02
N MET A 85 1.55 17.04 36.03
CA MET A 85 0.91 16.48 37.22
C MET A 85 1.92 16.18 38.34
N TRP A 86 3.08 15.61 37.99
CA TRP A 86 4.15 15.33 38.94
C TRP A 86 4.67 16.62 39.59
N LEU A 87 4.93 17.65 38.81
CA LEU A 87 5.35 18.97 39.29
C LEU A 87 4.29 19.63 40.18
N MET A 88 3.02 19.52 39.81
CA MET A 88 1.93 20.03 40.64
C MET A 88 1.88 19.35 42.02
N THR A 89 2.19 18.05 42.06
CA THR A 89 2.19 17.23 43.27
C THR A 89 3.40 17.51 44.15
N THR A 90 4.58 17.72 43.55
CA THR A 90 5.85 17.87 44.28
C THR A 90 6.19 19.30 44.69
N ARG A 91 5.56 20.31 44.08
CA ARG A 91 5.82 21.74 44.40
C ARG A 91 5.19 22.22 45.70
N VAL A 92 4.21 21.49 46.25
CA VAL A 92 3.50 21.90 47.47
C VAL A 92 3.86 20.98 48.64
N PRO A 93 4.24 21.51 49.81
CA PRO A 93 4.60 20.70 50.98
C PRO A 93 3.38 20.02 51.64
N LEU A 94 2.17 20.52 51.39
CA LEU A 94 0.90 19.93 51.84
C LEU A 94 -0.10 19.90 50.68
N LEU A 95 -0.47 18.69 50.25
CA LEU A 95 -1.43 18.46 49.19
C LEU A 95 -2.86 18.64 49.70
N ASN A 96 -3.55 19.68 49.21
CA ASN A 96 -5.00 19.79 49.40
C ASN A 96 -5.72 19.02 48.29
N GLN A 97 -6.45 17.99 48.69
CA GLN A 97 -7.17 17.10 47.78
C GLN A 97 -8.14 17.84 46.86
N SER A 98 -8.92 18.83 47.32
CA SER A 98 -9.94 19.46 46.46
C SER A 98 -9.31 20.29 45.34
N ASN A 99 -8.30 21.09 45.68
CA ASN A 99 -7.61 21.96 44.73
C ASN A 99 -6.73 21.15 43.77
N TRP A 100 -6.09 20.10 44.29
CA TRP A 100 -5.31 19.19 43.45
C TRP A 100 -6.19 18.41 42.49
N THR A 101 -7.31 17.85 42.98
CA THR A 101 -8.25 17.08 42.14
C THR A 101 -8.83 17.96 41.04
N SER A 102 -9.21 19.21 41.33
CA SER A 102 -9.71 20.13 40.29
C SER A 102 -8.66 20.38 39.20
N GLY A 103 -7.42 20.71 39.58
CA GLY A 103 -6.36 20.96 38.60
C GLY A 103 -5.94 19.72 37.81
N ALA A 104 -5.94 18.55 38.45
CA ALA A 104 -5.69 17.28 37.77
C ALA A 104 -6.81 16.94 36.77
N VAL A 105 -8.08 17.18 37.12
CA VAL A 105 -9.23 16.98 36.23
C VAL A 105 -9.17 17.90 35.02
N ASP A 106 -8.81 19.18 35.21
CA ASP A 106 -8.70 20.11 34.09
C ASP A 106 -7.55 19.72 33.14
N MET A 107 -6.41 19.31 33.69
CA MET A 107 -5.28 18.81 32.89
C MET A 107 -5.62 17.51 32.14
N LEU A 108 -6.43 16.63 32.74
CA LEU A 108 -6.94 15.42 32.09
C LEU A 108 -7.89 15.75 30.94
N LYS A 109 -8.77 16.75 31.09
CA LYS A 109 -9.67 17.18 30.01
C LYS A 109 -8.89 17.75 28.83
N ASP A 110 -7.83 18.52 29.08
CA ASP A 110 -6.99 19.06 28.02
C ASP A 110 -6.23 17.95 27.28
N PHE A 111 -5.74 16.95 28.01
CA PHE A 111 -5.13 15.75 27.44
C PHE A 111 -6.15 14.96 26.60
N GLU A 112 -7.34 14.69 27.14
CA GLU A 112 -8.42 13.97 26.46
C GLU A 112 -8.82 14.67 25.16
N ASN A 113 -9.03 15.99 25.19
CA ASN A 113 -9.35 16.77 23.98
C ASN A 113 -8.24 16.67 22.92
N SER A 114 -6.97 16.70 23.35
CA SER A 114 -5.82 16.58 22.46
C SER A 114 -5.79 15.20 21.80
N ILE A 115 -6.00 14.13 22.57
CA ILE A 115 -6.05 12.75 22.05
C ILE A 115 -7.26 12.54 21.13
N LEU A 116 -8.43 13.06 21.48
CA LEU A 116 -9.63 12.96 20.64
C LEU A 116 -9.43 13.66 19.29
N LEU A 117 -8.72 14.79 19.26
CA LEU A 117 -8.36 15.48 18.03
C LEU A 117 -7.42 14.61 17.17
N GLU A 118 -6.35 14.07 17.75
CA GLU A 118 -5.42 13.20 17.03
C GLU A 118 -6.10 11.92 16.50
N MET A 119 -7.05 11.35 17.27
CA MET A 119 -7.84 10.19 16.82
C MET A 119 -8.79 10.54 15.67
N LYS A 120 -9.55 11.65 15.80
CA LYS A 120 -10.59 12.01 14.83
C LYS A 120 -10.05 12.62 13.54
N VAL A 121 -9.01 13.44 13.64
CA VAL A 121 -8.46 14.21 12.52
C VAL A 121 -7.32 13.47 11.86
N ARG A 122 -6.46 12.82 12.65
CA ARG A 122 -5.19 12.26 12.16
C ARG A 122 -5.19 10.74 12.08
N GLY A 123 -6.28 10.09 12.49
CA GLY A 123 -6.47 8.66 12.36
C GLY A 123 -5.58 7.85 13.30
N TRP A 124 -5.22 8.40 14.47
CA TRP A 124 -4.44 7.66 15.44
C TRP A 124 -5.17 6.39 15.92
N ASP A 125 -4.48 5.25 15.90
CA ASP A 125 -5.02 3.91 16.17
C ASP A 125 -4.99 3.52 17.66
N GLY A 126 -4.55 4.43 18.54
CA GLY A 126 -4.44 4.17 19.98
C GLY A 126 -3.13 3.49 20.39
N ASN A 127 -2.24 3.19 19.43
CA ASN A 127 -0.94 2.58 19.71
C ASN A 127 0.18 3.63 19.64
N GLU A 128 1.04 3.67 20.66
CA GLU A 128 2.17 4.61 20.72
C GLU A 128 3.51 3.97 20.37
N SER A 129 3.54 2.64 20.19
CA SER A 129 4.78 1.93 19.83
C SER A 129 5.19 2.24 18.40
N THR A 130 6.43 2.69 18.23
CA THR A 130 7.05 2.96 16.92
C THR A 130 7.45 1.70 16.17
N ASP A 131 7.39 0.53 16.82
CA ASP A 131 7.76 -0.77 16.23
C ASP A 131 6.59 -1.42 15.48
N HIS A 132 5.37 -1.05 15.82
CA HIS A 132 4.16 -1.53 15.16
C HIS A 132 3.62 -0.45 14.22
N ILE A 133 4.28 -0.26 13.07
CA ILE A 133 3.86 0.66 12.01
C ILE A 133 2.92 -0.09 11.06
N GLN A 134 1.74 0.48 10.76
CA GLN A 134 0.78 -0.14 9.85
C GLN A 134 1.26 -0.05 8.40
N TRP A 135 1.86 1.09 8.02
CA TRP A 135 2.38 1.35 6.69
C TRP A 135 3.81 0.85 6.48
N THR A 136 4.06 -0.44 6.72
CA THR A 136 5.32 -1.09 6.32
C THR A 136 5.32 -1.42 4.84
N PHE A 137 6.49 -1.60 4.21
CA PHE A 137 6.61 -2.07 2.83
C PHE A 137 5.64 -3.22 2.47
N THR A 138 5.56 -4.25 3.32
CA THR A 138 4.64 -5.38 3.10
C THR A 138 3.17 -4.96 3.16
N GLY A 139 2.81 -4.07 4.09
CA GLY A 139 1.44 -3.54 4.23
C GLY A 139 1.05 -2.65 3.04
N ALA A 140 1.92 -1.73 2.64
CA ALA A 140 1.74 -0.86 1.49
C ALA A 140 1.67 -1.62 0.15
N LEU A 141 2.44 -2.71 0.03
CA LEU A 141 2.38 -3.62 -1.11
C LEU A 141 1.04 -4.37 -1.19
N PHE A 142 0.58 -4.90 -0.06
CA PHE A 142 -0.72 -5.55 0.01
C PHE A 142 -1.86 -4.59 -0.33
N TYR A 143 -1.80 -3.36 0.20
CA TYR A 143 -2.74 -2.29 -0.13
C TYR A 143 -2.77 -2.00 -1.63
N SER A 144 -1.60 -1.85 -2.26
CA SER A 144 -1.49 -1.60 -3.70
C SER A 144 -2.13 -2.71 -4.54
N ILE A 145 -1.96 -3.99 -4.15
CA ILE A 145 -2.57 -5.13 -4.83
C ILE A 145 -4.10 -5.09 -4.73
N ILE A 146 -4.66 -4.80 -3.55
CA ILE A 146 -6.12 -4.72 -3.33
C ILE A 146 -6.74 -3.59 -4.16
N VAL A 147 -6.07 -2.44 -4.25
CA VAL A 147 -6.53 -1.29 -5.04
C VAL A 147 -6.57 -1.64 -6.53
N ILE A 148 -5.49 -2.22 -7.07
CA ILE A 148 -5.41 -2.59 -8.50
C ILE A 148 -6.39 -3.71 -8.86
N THR A 149 -6.62 -4.65 -7.95
CA THR A 149 -7.61 -5.71 -8.14
C THR A 149 -9.05 -5.22 -7.93
N THR A 150 -9.24 -3.93 -7.62
CA THR A 150 -10.54 -3.26 -7.39
C THR A 150 -11.36 -3.84 -6.22
N ILE A 151 -10.71 -4.63 -5.37
CA ILE A 151 -11.36 -5.26 -4.21
C ILE A 151 -11.76 -4.19 -3.16
N ALA A 152 -11.03 -3.07 -3.09
CA ALA A 152 -11.29 -1.98 -2.14
C ALA A 152 -12.55 -1.14 -2.41
N GLY A 153 -13.18 -1.24 -3.59
CA GLY A 153 -14.25 -0.33 -4.02
C GLY A 153 -15.68 -0.84 -3.86
N SER A 154 -15.88 -2.11 -3.49
CA SER A 154 -17.23 -2.65 -3.29
C SER A 154 -17.67 -2.50 -1.83
N GLU A 155 -18.74 -1.73 -1.62
CA GLU A 155 -19.37 -1.44 -0.31
C GLU A 155 -19.69 -2.70 0.51
N ALA A 156 -19.84 -3.85 -0.15
CA ALA A 156 -20.09 -5.15 0.45
C ALA A 156 -18.89 -5.74 1.22
N HIS A 157 -17.66 -5.24 1.05
CA HIS A 157 -16.45 -5.98 1.44
C HIS A 157 -15.52 -5.30 2.47
N THR A 158 -15.85 -4.11 2.98
CA THR A 158 -15.10 -3.45 4.08
C THR A 158 -14.93 -4.35 5.31
N ARG A 159 -15.83 -5.33 5.49
CA ARG A 159 -15.78 -6.33 6.56
C ARG A 159 -14.75 -7.44 6.32
N LEU A 160 -14.50 -7.84 5.07
CA LEU A 160 -13.62 -8.97 4.75
C LEU A 160 -12.16 -8.55 4.61
N THR A 161 -11.87 -7.34 4.13
CA THR A 161 -10.52 -6.76 4.21
C THR A 161 -10.09 -6.54 5.65
N THR A 162 -11.00 -6.07 6.53
CA THR A 162 -10.74 -5.97 7.97
C THR A 162 -10.42 -7.35 8.58
N ILE A 163 -11.16 -8.40 8.22
CA ILE A 163 -10.93 -9.76 8.74
C ILE A 163 -9.59 -10.33 8.24
N ILE A 164 -9.29 -10.22 6.94
CA ILE A 164 -8.02 -10.74 6.39
C ILE A 164 -6.83 -9.94 6.93
N PHE A 165 -6.92 -8.62 7.01
CA PHE A 165 -5.84 -7.80 7.55
C PHE A 165 -5.63 -8.05 9.05
N THR A 166 -6.70 -8.16 9.85
CA THR A 166 -6.62 -8.51 11.28
C THR A 166 -6.06 -9.90 11.48
N HIS A 167 -6.48 -10.89 10.68
CA HIS A 167 -6.03 -12.28 10.83
C HIS A 167 -4.58 -12.46 10.35
N THR A 168 -4.19 -11.87 9.21
CA THR A 168 -2.83 -11.94 8.69
C THR A 168 -1.83 -11.18 9.58
N ILE A 169 -2.20 -10.03 10.15
CA ILE A 169 -1.36 -9.32 11.12
C ILE A 169 -1.28 -10.07 12.45
N SER A 170 -2.39 -10.64 12.93
CA SER A 170 -2.40 -11.47 14.15
C SER A 170 -1.53 -12.72 14.03
N THR A 171 -1.58 -13.43 12.89
CA THR A 171 -0.72 -14.59 12.61
C THR A 171 0.76 -14.21 12.49
N ARG A 172 1.07 -13.00 11.99
CA ARG A 172 2.46 -12.49 11.98
C ARG A 172 2.96 -12.15 13.39
N ARG A 173 2.06 -11.70 14.28
CA ARG A 173 2.34 -11.43 15.71
C ARG A 173 2.59 -12.71 16.51
N SER A 174 1.94 -13.83 16.17
CA SER A 174 2.18 -15.12 16.83
C SER A 174 3.50 -15.78 16.41
N ASN A 175 3.91 -15.65 15.15
CA ASN A 175 5.19 -16.23 14.70
C ASN A 175 6.40 -15.52 15.31
N MET A 176 6.39 -14.19 15.42
CA MET A 176 7.51 -13.45 16.05
C MET A 176 7.64 -13.71 17.56
N ARG A 177 6.56 -14.15 18.24
CA ARG A 177 6.62 -14.57 19.65
C ARG A 177 7.30 -15.93 19.81
N SER A 178 7.24 -16.80 18.79
CA SER A 178 7.78 -18.16 18.84
C SER A 178 9.27 -18.24 18.50
N ASP A 179 9.85 -17.19 17.91
CA ASP A 179 11.28 -17.09 17.61
C ASP A 179 12.09 -16.38 18.72
N ALA A 180 11.43 -15.95 19.79
CA ALA A 180 12.02 -15.24 20.94
C ALA A 180 12.14 -16.09 22.21
N ASP A 181 11.70 -17.37 22.15
CA ASP A 181 11.89 -18.41 23.16
C ASP A 181 12.83 -19.50 22.61
#